data_AF-A0A969BA74-F1
#
_entry.id   AF-A0A969BA74-F1
#
_cell.length_a   1.000
_cell.length_b   1.000
_cell.length_c   1.000
_cell.angle_alpha   90.00
_cell.angle_beta   90.00
_cell.angle_gamma   90.00
#
_symmetry.space_group_name_H-M   'P 1'
#
loop_
_entity.id
_entity.type
_entity.pdbx_description
1 polymer ?
#
loop_
_entity_poly.entity_id
_entity_poly.type
_entity_poly.pdbx_seq_one_letter_code
_entity_poly.pdbx_strand_id
1 'polypeptide(L)'
;MPHNEIYSVKNPLRRGGTSQLQRQLPELDPNSVKIDERTIEDFLVYASDFARQVYYYNKSNAIDGDWQDFFNYDISFIIASIEKINPQKDKLAFQQFQHANPSLDGLYQLFQSMLGLVKKLNDAYLNLPPENEFRDQMSRLTRSNLQGFLQTLWAWELGAYQVFGDDGYIQPEEETYTSLSTIWGLGNINTIEADTKLLRPQWLPASDAELPPNPTADEKLKIAYEKLNKKFTELYNVYFQVIRLAATNFNKSLALDTHEPHIALFIGFLYIYQLVQKDINNITEKHLNFYYKDALQLKLKPSVPDKVHLYFGLAKYINEHKTGQRHAFPSRQR
;
A
#
# COMPACT_ATOMS: atom_id res chain seq x y z
N MET A 1 34.49 3.31 -50.59
CA MET A 1 35.43 3.12 -49.45
C MET A 1 36.61 4.07 -49.62
N PRO A 2 37.25 4.60 -48.56
CA PRO A 2 36.95 4.48 -47.14
C PRO A 2 36.70 5.83 -46.43
N HIS A 3 35.86 5.74 -45.40
CA HIS A 3 35.91 6.45 -44.12
C HIS A 3 36.63 7.82 -44.05
N ASN A 4 35.84 8.90 -44.00
CA ASN A 4 36.15 9.99 -43.08
C ASN A 4 35.88 9.47 -41.67
N GLU A 5 36.87 8.75 -41.11
CA GLU A 5 37.01 8.62 -39.68
C GLU A 5 37.05 10.03 -39.10
N ILE A 6 35.93 10.49 -38.55
CA ILE A 6 35.96 11.55 -37.56
C ILE A 6 36.82 10.97 -36.45
N TYR A 7 38.10 11.36 -36.41
CA TYR A 7 39.03 10.94 -35.38
C TYR A 7 38.35 11.14 -34.04
N SER A 8 37.99 10.02 -33.40
CA SER A 8 37.48 10.00 -32.04
C SER A 8 38.63 10.43 -31.15
N VAL A 9 38.81 11.74 -30.99
CA VAL A 9 39.64 12.29 -29.91
C VAL A 9 38.98 11.81 -28.62
N LYS A 10 39.57 10.76 -28.03
CA LYS A 10 39.08 10.17 -26.79
C LYS A 10 39.14 11.27 -25.74
N ASN A 11 37.98 11.70 -25.26
CA ASN A 11 37.87 12.80 -24.29
C ASN A 11 38.84 12.52 -23.11
N PRO A 12 39.88 13.35 -22.90
CA PRO A 12 40.89 13.11 -21.87
C PRO A 12 40.34 13.28 -20.45
N LEU A 13 39.13 13.87 -20.31
CA LEU A 13 38.44 13.99 -19.04
C LEU A 13 37.81 12.64 -18.64
N ARG A 14 38.54 11.87 -17.82
CA ARG A 14 38.12 10.54 -17.33
C ARG A 14 37.07 10.57 -16.21
N ARG A 15 36.75 11.74 -15.64
CA ARG A 15 35.71 11.91 -14.61
C ARG A 15 34.95 13.20 -14.88
N GLY A 16 33.62 13.15 -14.86
CA GLY A 16 32.81 14.35 -14.74
C GLY A 16 32.96 14.92 -13.33
N GLY A 17 33.23 16.22 -13.20
CA GLY A 17 33.11 16.89 -11.91
C GLY A 17 31.65 16.97 -11.47
N THR A 18 31.40 17.24 -10.19
CA THR A 18 30.03 17.50 -9.70
C THR A 18 29.50 18.83 -10.26
N SER A 19 28.42 18.77 -11.02
CA SER A 19 27.74 19.96 -11.52
C SER A 19 27.19 20.79 -10.36
N GLN A 20 26.87 22.06 -10.61
CA GLN A 20 26.26 22.90 -9.58
C GLN A 20 24.84 22.41 -9.21
N LEU A 21 24.12 21.80 -10.16
CA LEU A 21 22.83 21.16 -9.91
C LEU A 21 22.95 19.94 -8.99
N GLN A 22 24.07 19.21 -9.06
CA GLN A 22 24.36 18.09 -8.16
C GLN A 22 24.78 18.53 -6.74
N ARG A 23 24.84 19.84 -6.46
CA ARG A 23 25.20 20.41 -5.14
C ARG A 23 24.02 21.06 -4.41
N GLN A 24 22.80 21.00 -4.96
CA GLN A 24 21.61 21.41 -4.22
C GLN A 24 21.29 20.39 -3.13
N LEU A 25 21.16 20.87 -1.89
CA LEU A 25 20.70 20.06 -0.77
C LEU A 25 19.19 19.78 -0.94
N PRO A 26 18.76 18.51 -0.96
CA PRO A 26 17.33 18.16 -1.08
C PRO A 26 16.46 18.83 -0.02
N GLU A 27 17.00 19.07 1.18
CA GLU A 27 16.32 19.70 2.31
C GLU A 27 16.04 21.19 2.09
N LEU A 28 16.67 21.82 1.08
CA LEU A 28 16.42 23.21 0.68
C LEU A 28 15.41 23.31 -0.48
N ASP A 29 14.93 22.19 -1.02
CA ASP A 29 13.82 22.21 -1.97
C ASP A 29 12.54 22.60 -1.21
N PRO A 30 11.84 23.69 -1.59
CA PRO A 30 10.58 24.06 -0.97
C PRO A 30 9.50 22.99 -1.05
N ASN A 31 9.61 22.06 -2.00
CA ASN A 31 8.69 20.93 -2.17
C ASN A 31 9.09 19.68 -1.38
N SER A 32 10.21 19.72 -0.65
CA SER A 32 10.69 18.57 0.15
C SER A 32 9.71 18.18 1.27
N VAL A 33 8.95 19.14 1.78
CA VAL A 33 7.89 18.94 2.76
C VAL A 33 6.70 19.80 2.39
N LYS A 34 5.53 19.17 2.26
CA LYS A 34 4.25 19.88 2.15
C LYS A 34 3.64 20.04 3.53
N ILE A 35 3.01 21.17 3.78
CA ILE A 35 2.31 21.43 5.05
C ILE A 35 1.04 20.58 5.15
N ASP A 36 0.36 20.38 4.03
CA ASP A 36 -0.81 19.52 3.92
C ASP A 36 -0.61 18.52 2.77
N GLU A 37 -0.37 17.26 3.13
CA GLU A 37 -0.11 16.14 2.22
C GLU A 37 -1.36 15.29 1.92
N ARG A 38 -2.51 15.64 2.50
CA ARG A 38 -3.72 14.84 2.38
C ARG A 38 -4.21 14.77 0.94
N THR A 39 -4.52 13.57 0.48
CA THR A 39 -5.13 13.33 -0.83
C THR A 39 -6.65 13.42 -0.74
N ILE A 40 -7.37 13.33 -1.86
CA ILE A 40 -8.84 13.33 -1.85
C ILE A 40 -9.36 12.14 -1.04
N GLU A 41 -8.76 10.97 -1.25
CA GLU A 41 -8.99 9.74 -0.50
C GLU A 41 -8.87 9.99 1.02
N ASP A 42 -7.83 10.71 1.47
CA ASP A 42 -7.66 11.04 2.89
C ASP A 42 -8.82 11.90 3.41
N PHE A 43 -9.29 12.87 2.62
CA PHE A 43 -10.44 13.69 2.98
C PHE A 43 -11.76 12.92 3.00
N LEU A 44 -11.97 11.99 2.07
CA LEU A 44 -13.15 11.13 2.06
C LEU A 44 -13.19 10.23 3.30
N VAL A 45 -12.08 9.56 3.61
CA VAL A 45 -11.97 8.71 4.80
C VAL A 45 -12.13 9.55 6.07
N TYR A 46 -11.47 10.72 6.14
CA TYR A 46 -11.61 11.63 7.27
C TYR A 46 -13.05 12.09 7.47
N ALA A 47 -13.78 12.42 6.40
CA ALA A 47 -15.17 12.86 6.49
C ALA A 47 -16.09 11.73 7.01
N SER A 48 -15.92 10.50 6.51
CA SER A 48 -16.65 9.33 7.03
C SER A 48 -16.31 9.07 8.50
N ASP A 49 -15.02 9.07 8.87
CA ASP A 49 -14.58 8.86 10.25
C ASP A 49 -15.07 9.96 11.21
N PHE A 50 -15.13 11.21 10.74
CA PHE A 50 -15.68 12.32 11.49
C PHE A 50 -17.19 12.19 11.66
N ALA A 51 -17.91 11.80 10.61
CA ALA A 51 -19.36 11.64 10.64
C ALA A 51 -19.83 10.60 11.65
N ARG A 52 -19.03 9.54 11.88
CA ARG A 52 -19.26 8.56 12.96
C ARG A 52 -19.27 9.17 14.37
N GLN A 53 -18.63 10.32 14.57
CA GLN A 53 -18.64 11.03 15.86
C GLN A 53 -19.81 12.01 16.00
N VAL A 54 -20.60 12.19 14.94
CA VAL A 54 -21.78 13.05 14.94
C VAL A 54 -22.99 12.16 15.11
N TYR A 55 -23.67 12.26 16.25
CA TYR A 55 -24.89 11.49 16.52
C TYR A 55 -26.15 12.23 16.07
N TYR A 56 -27.16 11.49 15.62
CA TYR A 56 -28.52 12.00 15.49
C TYR A 56 -29.43 11.37 16.54
N TYR A 57 -30.53 12.07 16.83
CA TYR A 57 -31.45 11.72 17.90
C TYR A 57 -32.84 11.44 17.34
N ASN A 58 -33.48 10.39 17.82
CA ASN A 58 -34.86 10.07 17.46
C ASN A 58 -35.86 11.05 18.12
N LYS A 59 -37.15 10.83 17.85
CA LYS A 59 -38.25 11.65 18.38
C LYS A 59 -38.33 11.66 19.92
N SER A 60 -37.71 10.69 20.60
CA SER A 60 -37.62 10.61 22.05
C SER A 60 -36.36 11.27 22.63
N ASN A 61 -35.59 11.97 21.78
CA ASN A 61 -34.30 12.57 22.13
C ASN A 61 -33.26 11.54 22.62
N ALA A 62 -33.35 10.30 22.14
CA ALA A 62 -32.33 9.26 22.36
C ALA A 62 -31.46 9.12 21.11
N ILE A 63 -30.17 8.81 21.30
CA ILE A 63 -29.23 8.54 20.20
C ILE A 63 -29.80 7.40 19.35
N ASP A 64 -29.87 7.62 18.05
CA ASP A 64 -30.47 6.69 17.07
C ASP A 64 -29.50 6.34 15.93
N GLY A 65 -28.21 6.57 16.15
CA GLY A 65 -27.16 6.32 15.16
C GLY A 65 -26.25 7.53 14.97
N ASP A 66 -25.40 7.44 13.96
CA ASP A 66 -24.44 8.46 13.57
C ASP A 66 -24.50 8.76 12.07
N TRP A 67 -23.84 9.84 11.66
CA TRP A 67 -23.91 10.30 10.28
C TRP A 67 -22.98 9.55 9.32
N GLN A 68 -22.32 8.45 9.72
CA GLN A 68 -21.40 7.73 8.83
C GLN A 68 -22.10 7.17 7.58
N ASP A 69 -23.33 6.68 7.73
CA ASP A 69 -24.13 6.13 6.62
C ASP A 69 -24.45 7.18 5.55
N PHE A 70 -24.45 8.48 5.90
CA PHE A 70 -24.60 9.56 4.93
C PHE A 70 -23.53 9.51 3.83
N PHE A 71 -22.33 9.01 4.13
CA PHE A 71 -21.22 8.90 3.18
C PHE A 71 -20.99 7.48 2.67
N ASN A 72 -21.21 6.47 3.51
CA ASN A 72 -20.79 5.09 3.24
C ASN A 72 -21.63 4.36 2.17
N TYR A 73 -22.72 4.94 1.68
CA TYR A 73 -23.44 4.40 0.50
C TYR A 73 -22.73 4.68 -0.81
N ASP A 74 -21.87 5.70 -0.86
CA ASP A 74 -21.18 6.08 -2.09
C ASP A 74 -19.91 5.26 -2.30
N ILE A 75 -19.75 4.77 -3.53
CA ILE A 75 -18.66 3.89 -3.89
C ILE A 75 -17.28 4.53 -3.74
N SER A 76 -17.13 5.84 -3.93
CA SER A 76 -15.84 6.51 -3.76
C SER A 76 -15.38 6.51 -2.31
N PHE A 77 -16.29 6.62 -1.36
CA PHE A 77 -15.97 6.50 0.06
C PHE A 77 -15.56 5.07 0.42
N ILE A 78 -16.29 4.08 -0.08
CA ILE A 78 -15.96 2.66 0.16
C ILE A 78 -14.57 2.34 -0.43
N ILE A 79 -14.30 2.69 -1.68
CA ILE A 79 -13.00 2.43 -2.31
C ILE A 79 -11.86 3.19 -1.63
N ALA A 80 -12.07 4.46 -1.25
CA ALA A 80 -11.08 5.22 -0.47
C ALA A 80 -10.78 4.55 0.87
N SER A 81 -11.80 4.06 1.58
CA SER A 81 -11.61 3.36 2.86
C SER A 81 -10.75 2.10 2.71
N ILE A 82 -10.89 1.36 1.61
CA ILE A 82 -10.09 0.16 1.31
C ILE A 82 -8.66 0.55 0.91
N GLU A 83 -8.49 1.60 0.11
CA GLU A 83 -7.18 2.09 -0.32
C GLU A 83 -6.35 2.62 0.86
N LYS A 84 -6.98 3.31 1.81
CA LYS A 84 -6.34 3.88 3.01
C LYS A 84 -6.12 2.90 4.15
N ILE A 85 -6.45 1.62 3.96
CA ILE A 85 -6.03 0.57 4.88
C ILE A 85 -4.50 0.61 5.04
N ASN A 86 -4.01 0.47 6.28
CA ASN A 86 -2.59 0.32 6.56
C ASN A 86 -2.23 -1.16 6.71
N PRO A 87 -1.84 -1.87 5.64
CA PRO A 87 -1.55 -3.30 5.71
C PRO A 87 -0.31 -3.59 6.56
N GLN A 88 0.63 -2.65 6.70
CA GLN A 88 1.80 -2.83 7.54
C GLN A 88 1.43 -2.89 9.02
N LYS A 89 0.48 -2.07 9.46
CA LYS A 89 -0.04 -2.12 10.84
C LYS A 89 -0.61 -3.51 11.15
N ASP A 90 -1.39 -4.07 10.23
CA ASP A 90 -1.98 -5.39 10.43
C ASP A 90 -0.95 -6.53 10.35
N LYS A 91 0.04 -6.41 9.48
CA LYS A 91 1.19 -7.32 9.44
C LYS A 91 1.95 -7.31 10.76
N LEU A 92 2.21 -6.12 11.32
CA LEU A 92 2.90 -5.98 12.60
C LEU A 92 2.08 -6.61 13.75
N ALA A 93 0.76 -6.45 13.74
CA ALA A 93 -0.12 -7.10 14.73
C ALA A 93 -0.01 -8.63 14.68
N PHE A 94 -0.02 -9.24 13.49
CA PHE A 94 0.21 -10.68 13.35
C PHE A 94 1.62 -11.09 13.83
N GLN A 95 2.64 -10.30 13.47
CA GLN A 95 4.04 -10.58 13.84
C GLN A 95 4.29 -10.54 15.35
N GLN A 96 3.51 -9.77 16.12
CA GLN A 96 3.59 -9.75 17.57
C GLN A 96 3.32 -11.14 18.17
N PHE A 97 2.28 -11.83 17.69
CA PHE A 97 1.98 -13.20 18.13
C PHE A 97 2.94 -14.23 17.53
N GLN A 98 3.35 -14.03 16.27
CA GLN A 98 4.28 -14.92 15.59
C GLN A 98 5.64 -15.02 16.31
N HIS A 99 6.16 -13.90 16.80
CA HIS A 99 7.46 -13.84 17.47
C HIS A 99 7.38 -14.10 18.99
N ALA A 100 6.18 -14.23 19.55
CA ALA A 100 6.00 -14.61 20.94
C ALA A 100 6.34 -16.09 21.16
N ASN A 101 6.59 -16.47 22.42
CA ASN A 101 6.74 -17.88 22.77
C ASN A 101 5.45 -18.65 22.42
N PRO A 102 5.54 -19.79 21.71
CA PRO A 102 4.37 -20.56 21.34
C PRO A 102 3.51 -20.95 22.55
N SER A 103 2.21 -20.69 22.46
CA SER A 103 1.22 -20.97 23.49
C SER A 103 -0.15 -21.25 22.86
N LEU A 104 -1.08 -21.82 23.62
CA LEU A 104 -2.45 -22.04 23.16
C LEU A 104 -3.17 -20.71 22.85
N ASP A 105 -3.02 -19.71 23.72
CA ASP A 105 -3.56 -18.37 23.47
C ASP A 105 -2.94 -17.76 22.21
N GLY A 106 -1.62 -17.76 22.08
CA GLY A 106 -1.00 -17.19 20.88
C GLY A 106 -1.36 -17.95 19.60
N LEU A 107 -1.58 -19.27 19.64
CA LEU A 107 -2.13 -20.04 18.52
C LEU A 107 -3.51 -19.52 18.12
N TYR A 108 -4.40 -19.34 19.10
CA TYR A 108 -5.72 -18.76 18.87
C TYR A 108 -5.63 -17.34 18.29
N GLN A 109 -4.76 -16.47 18.86
CA GLN A 109 -4.58 -15.11 18.37
C GLN A 109 -4.03 -15.05 16.94
N LEU A 110 -3.22 -16.02 16.50
CA LEU A 110 -2.76 -16.12 15.12
C LEU A 110 -3.94 -16.40 14.16
N PHE A 111 -4.84 -17.33 14.52
CA PHE A 111 -6.07 -17.58 13.76
C PHE A 111 -6.95 -16.34 13.72
N GLN A 112 -7.21 -15.71 14.86
CA GLN A 112 -8.04 -14.52 14.94
C GLN A 112 -7.47 -13.33 14.16
N SER A 113 -6.14 -13.16 14.16
CA SER A 113 -5.48 -12.13 13.35
C SER A 113 -5.70 -12.35 11.85
N MET A 114 -5.64 -13.61 11.37
CA MET A 114 -5.94 -13.95 9.98
C MET A 114 -7.42 -13.75 9.65
N LEU A 115 -8.32 -14.20 10.53
CA LEU A 115 -9.76 -14.00 10.36
C LEU A 115 -10.15 -12.52 10.40
N GLY A 116 -9.47 -11.70 11.19
CA GLY A 116 -9.67 -10.25 11.21
C GLY A 116 -9.39 -9.60 9.86
N LEU A 117 -8.33 -10.02 9.14
CA LEU A 117 -8.06 -9.54 7.78
C LEU A 117 -9.15 -9.96 6.80
N VAL A 118 -9.60 -11.21 6.92
CA VAL A 118 -10.67 -11.79 6.10
C VAL A 118 -11.99 -11.05 6.32
N LYS A 119 -12.37 -10.77 7.58
CA LYS A 119 -13.55 -9.98 7.95
C LYS A 119 -13.49 -8.58 7.35
N LYS A 120 -12.37 -7.87 7.47
CA LYS A 120 -12.19 -6.53 6.84
C LYS A 120 -12.44 -6.54 5.34
N LEU A 121 -11.92 -7.54 4.63
CA LEU A 121 -12.19 -7.70 3.20
C LEU A 121 -13.66 -8.03 2.94
N ASN A 122 -14.30 -8.82 3.80
CA ASN A 122 -15.69 -9.21 3.63
C ASN A 122 -16.62 -8.02 3.80
N ASP A 123 -16.41 -7.22 4.84
CA ASP A 123 -17.18 -6.02 5.12
C ASP A 123 -17.03 -4.99 3.99
N ALA A 124 -15.80 -4.80 3.52
CA ALA A 124 -15.50 -3.99 2.35
C ALA A 124 -16.26 -4.48 1.10
N TYR A 125 -16.27 -5.80 0.86
CA TYR A 125 -16.99 -6.38 -0.28
C TYR A 125 -18.50 -6.19 -0.19
N LEU A 126 -19.07 -6.39 1.00
CA LEU A 126 -20.51 -6.28 1.23
C LEU A 126 -21.04 -4.88 0.99
N ASN A 127 -20.24 -3.86 1.32
CA ASN A 127 -20.61 -2.47 1.14
C ASN A 127 -20.52 -2.00 -0.32
N LEU A 128 -19.77 -2.68 -1.19
CA LEU A 128 -19.65 -2.29 -2.60
C LEU A 128 -20.99 -2.50 -3.35
N PRO A 129 -21.37 -1.62 -4.31
CA PRO A 129 -22.56 -1.84 -5.13
C PRO A 129 -22.48 -3.13 -5.97
N PRO A 130 -23.57 -3.92 -6.13
CA PRO A 130 -23.56 -5.20 -6.85
C PRO A 130 -23.08 -5.12 -8.31
N GLU A 131 -23.40 -4.05 -9.03
CA GLU A 131 -23.09 -3.91 -10.46
C GLU A 131 -21.69 -3.32 -10.72
N ASN A 132 -20.83 -3.26 -9.69
CA ASN A 132 -19.56 -2.57 -9.80
C ASN A 132 -18.38 -3.46 -10.25
N GLU A 133 -17.58 -2.97 -11.20
CA GLU A 133 -16.40 -3.68 -11.74
C GLU A 133 -15.38 -4.06 -10.65
N PHE A 134 -15.14 -3.19 -9.66
CA PHE A 134 -14.20 -3.48 -8.57
C PHE A 134 -14.74 -4.56 -7.63
N ARG A 135 -16.05 -4.60 -7.36
CA ARG A 135 -16.69 -5.70 -6.62
C ARG A 135 -16.48 -7.04 -7.32
N ASP A 136 -16.62 -7.06 -8.64
CA ASP A 136 -16.37 -8.24 -9.47
C ASP A 136 -14.90 -8.67 -9.46
N GLN A 137 -13.97 -7.72 -9.59
CA GLN A 137 -12.53 -7.99 -9.49
C GLN A 137 -12.15 -8.58 -8.12
N MET A 138 -12.69 -8.00 -7.05
CA MET A 138 -12.46 -8.44 -5.67
C MET A 138 -13.03 -9.84 -5.43
N SER A 139 -14.26 -10.13 -5.89
CA SER A 139 -14.85 -11.46 -5.76
C SER A 139 -14.04 -12.54 -6.48
N ARG A 140 -13.55 -12.25 -7.70
CA ARG A 140 -12.71 -13.20 -8.44
C ARG A 140 -11.40 -13.46 -7.71
N LEU A 141 -10.72 -12.41 -7.26
CA LEU A 141 -9.44 -12.51 -6.56
C LEU A 141 -9.58 -13.28 -5.23
N THR A 142 -10.59 -12.95 -4.43
CA THR A 142 -10.85 -13.61 -3.16
C THR A 142 -11.27 -15.07 -3.37
N ARG A 143 -12.18 -15.37 -4.29
CA ARG A 143 -12.59 -16.75 -4.58
C ARG A 143 -11.43 -17.61 -5.09
N SER A 144 -10.60 -17.10 -6.00
CA SER A 144 -9.50 -17.90 -6.57
C SER A 144 -8.38 -18.19 -5.59
N ASN A 145 -8.17 -17.34 -4.57
CA ASN A 145 -7.02 -17.45 -3.67
C ASN A 145 -7.41 -17.83 -2.23
N LEU A 146 -8.59 -17.42 -1.75
CA LEU A 146 -9.00 -17.56 -0.36
C LEU A 146 -9.99 -18.69 -0.10
N GLN A 147 -10.67 -19.23 -1.13
CA GLN A 147 -11.64 -20.31 -0.93
C GLN A 147 -11.00 -21.54 -0.26
N GLY A 148 -9.99 -22.14 -0.89
CA GLY A 148 -9.28 -23.30 -0.34
C GLY A 148 -8.47 -22.95 0.91
N PHE A 149 -7.96 -21.72 1.01
CA PHE A 149 -7.27 -21.21 2.19
C PHE A 149 -8.19 -21.23 3.42
N LEU A 150 -9.39 -20.68 3.32
CA LEU A 150 -10.34 -20.58 4.43
C LEU A 150 -10.89 -21.95 4.84
N GLN A 151 -11.13 -22.85 3.87
CA GLN A 151 -11.48 -24.24 4.17
C GLN A 151 -10.36 -24.93 4.95
N THR A 152 -9.11 -24.73 4.55
CA THR A 152 -7.94 -25.26 5.25
C THR A 152 -7.81 -24.65 6.65
N LEU A 153 -8.00 -23.33 6.77
CA LEU A 153 -7.91 -22.61 8.04
C LEU A 153 -8.97 -23.12 9.02
N TRP A 154 -10.21 -23.31 8.56
CA TRP A 154 -11.29 -23.88 9.35
C TRP A 154 -10.98 -25.31 9.83
N ALA A 155 -10.60 -26.19 8.90
CA ALA A 155 -10.22 -27.57 9.23
C ALA A 155 -9.07 -27.63 10.25
N TRP A 156 -8.08 -26.75 10.11
CA TRP A 156 -6.94 -26.65 11.01
C TRP A 156 -7.31 -26.10 12.40
N GLU A 157 -8.22 -25.13 12.48
CA GLU A 157 -8.69 -24.60 13.77
C GLU A 157 -9.51 -25.64 14.52
N LEU A 158 -10.39 -26.38 13.82
CA LEU A 158 -11.09 -27.55 14.37
C LEU A 158 -10.11 -28.65 14.82
N GLY A 159 -9.07 -28.92 14.04
CA GLY A 159 -8.02 -29.88 14.38
C GLY A 159 -7.19 -29.46 15.60
N ALA A 160 -6.94 -28.16 15.78
CA ALA A 160 -6.30 -27.62 16.97
C ALA A 160 -7.17 -27.82 18.21
N TYR A 161 -8.48 -27.51 18.10
CA TYR A 161 -9.44 -27.75 19.18
C TYR A 161 -9.59 -29.24 19.53
N GLN A 162 -9.60 -30.13 18.53
CA GLN A 162 -9.65 -31.57 18.77
C GLN A 162 -8.45 -32.09 19.59
N VAL A 163 -7.27 -31.48 19.42
CA VAL A 163 -6.04 -31.94 20.10
C VAL A 163 -5.82 -31.24 21.44
N PHE A 164 -6.17 -29.95 21.55
CA PHE A 164 -5.86 -29.12 22.71
C PHE A 164 -7.09 -28.61 23.48
N GLY A 165 -8.31 -29.03 23.12
CA GLY A 165 -9.54 -28.57 23.77
C GLY A 165 -9.57 -28.87 25.26
N ASP A 166 -9.15 -30.08 25.65
CA ASP A 166 -9.03 -30.48 27.07
C ASP A 166 -7.93 -29.71 27.81
N ASP A 167 -6.94 -29.17 27.08
CA ASP A 167 -5.84 -28.35 27.60
C ASP A 167 -6.21 -26.84 27.68
N GLY A 168 -7.46 -26.48 27.37
CA GLY A 168 -7.96 -25.11 27.44
C GLY A 168 -7.87 -24.29 26.15
N TYR A 169 -7.65 -24.93 24.99
CA TYR A 169 -7.77 -24.25 23.71
C TYR A 169 -9.23 -23.86 23.43
N ILE A 170 -9.43 -22.63 22.98
CA ILE A 170 -10.76 -22.03 22.79
C ILE A 170 -11.47 -22.70 21.60
N GLN A 171 -12.77 -22.96 21.76
CA GLN A 171 -13.60 -23.49 20.68
C GLN A 171 -13.73 -22.46 19.54
N PRO A 172 -13.51 -22.85 18.28
CA PRO A 172 -13.67 -21.97 17.13
C PRO A 172 -15.11 -21.46 16.95
N GLU A 173 -15.27 -20.21 16.53
CA GLU A 173 -16.58 -19.59 16.26
C GLU A 173 -17.11 -19.99 14.87
N GLU A 174 -18.02 -20.96 14.80
CA GLU A 174 -18.63 -21.44 13.54
C GLU A 174 -19.28 -20.29 12.74
N GLU A 175 -20.00 -19.39 13.41
CA GLU A 175 -20.72 -18.26 12.79
C GLU A 175 -19.79 -17.32 12.00
N THR A 176 -18.56 -17.13 12.49
CA THR A 176 -17.54 -16.35 11.79
C THR A 176 -17.25 -16.95 10.42
N TYR A 177 -17.15 -18.28 10.30
CA TYR A 177 -16.89 -18.94 9.02
C TYR A 177 -18.15 -19.07 8.15
N THR A 178 -19.32 -19.24 8.77
CA THR A 178 -20.60 -19.31 8.03
C THR A 178 -20.88 -18.01 7.30
N SER A 179 -20.68 -16.86 7.95
CA SER A 179 -20.91 -15.54 7.33
C SER A 179 -20.02 -15.28 6.11
N LEU A 180 -18.79 -15.81 6.11
CA LEU A 180 -17.83 -15.73 4.99
C LEU A 180 -18.19 -16.70 3.84
N SER A 181 -18.86 -17.81 4.16
CA SER A 181 -19.07 -18.93 3.23
C SER A 181 -19.95 -18.60 2.03
N THR A 182 -20.99 -17.79 2.23
CA THR A 182 -22.01 -17.47 1.23
C THR A 182 -21.43 -16.66 0.07
N ILE A 183 -20.47 -15.78 0.36
CA ILE A 183 -19.98 -14.80 -0.59
C ILE A 183 -18.71 -15.32 -1.27
N TRP A 184 -17.82 -15.97 -0.51
CA TRP A 184 -16.48 -16.33 -1.00
C TRP A 184 -16.42 -17.77 -1.50
N GLY A 185 -17.56 -18.46 -1.51
CA GLY A 185 -17.73 -19.77 -2.10
C GLY A 185 -17.17 -20.90 -1.26
N LEU A 186 -17.11 -20.80 0.07
CA LEU A 186 -16.57 -21.87 0.92
C LEU A 186 -17.39 -23.17 0.87
N GLY A 187 -18.60 -23.11 0.31
CA GLY A 187 -19.55 -24.21 0.34
C GLY A 187 -20.12 -24.37 1.74
N ASN A 188 -20.63 -25.57 2.04
CA ASN A 188 -21.11 -25.87 3.39
C ASN A 188 -19.91 -26.14 4.31
N ILE A 189 -19.55 -25.18 5.16
CA ILE A 189 -18.42 -25.33 6.10
C ILE A 189 -18.63 -26.47 7.11
N ASN A 190 -19.89 -26.89 7.34
CA ASN A 190 -20.22 -27.94 8.30
C ASN A 190 -19.93 -29.34 7.78
N THR A 191 -19.58 -29.48 6.49
CA THR A 191 -19.10 -30.75 5.93
C THR A 191 -17.58 -30.89 6.00
N ILE A 192 -16.86 -29.86 6.47
CA ILE A 192 -15.40 -29.87 6.55
C ILE A 192 -14.99 -30.51 7.89
N GLU A 193 -14.25 -31.60 7.81
CA GLU A 193 -13.74 -32.32 8.98
C GLU A 193 -12.47 -31.66 9.55
N ALA A 194 -12.24 -31.89 10.85
CA ALA A 194 -11.03 -31.45 11.54
C ALA A 194 -9.76 -32.06 10.91
N ASP A 195 -8.74 -31.24 10.65
CA ASP A 195 -7.46 -31.67 10.10
C ASP A 195 -6.30 -31.33 11.04
N THR A 196 -5.75 -32.38 11.68
CA THR A 196 -4.62 -32.25 12.62
C THR A 196 -3.26 -32.09 11.93
N LYS A 197 -3.20 -32.02 10.58
CA LYS A 197 -1.93 -31.78 9.86
C LYS A 197 -1.27 -30.47 10.25
N LEU A 198 -2.00 -29.46 10.73
CA LEU A 198 -1.40 -28.24 11.28
C LEU A 198 -0.35 -28.55 12.37
N LEU A 199 -0.58 -29.58 13.17
CA LEU A 199 0.22 -29.93 14.35
C LEU A 199 1.31 -30.96 14.07
N ARG A 200 1.44 -31.45 12.84
CA ARG A 200 2.35 -32.55 12.47
C ARG A 200 3.46 -32.09 11.50
N PRO A 201 4.70 -32.59 11.63
CA PRO A 201 5.75 -32.30 10.66
C PRO A 201 5.38 -32.78 9.26
N GLN A 202 5.88 -32.11 8.23
CA GLN A 202 5.56 -32.42 6.83
C GLN A 202 6.04 -33.82 6.36
N TRP A 203 7.01 -34.40 7.07
CA TRP A 203 7.62 -35.70 6.75
C TRP A 203 7.06 -36.87 7.57
N LEU A 204 6.14 -36.64 8.51
CA LEU A 204 5.52 -37.76 9.25
C LEU A 204 4.49 -38.47 8.36
N PRO A 205 4.59 -39.80 8.19
CA PRO A 205 3.59 -40.57 7.46
C PRO A 205 2.23 -40.51 8.17
N ALA A 206 1.15 -40.64 7.40
CA ALA A 206 -0.22 -40.63 7.93
C ALA A 206 -0.58 -41.91 8.71
N SER A 207 0.26 -42.95 8.68
CA SER A 207 0.05 -44.22 9.37
C SER A 207 1.10 -44.49 10.45
N ASP A 208 0.63 -45.05 11.56
CA ASP A 208 1.38 -45.35 12.80
C ASP A 208 2.46 -46.46 12.69
N ALA A 209 2.79 -46.91 11.48
CA ALA A 209 3.60 -48.12 11.28
C ALA A 209 5.11 -47.92 11.53
N GLU A 210 5.63 -46.69 11.44
CA GLU A 210 7.01 -46.34 11.79
C GLU A 210 7.04 -44.93 12.41
N LEU A 211 6.71 -44.83 13.70
CA LEU A 211 6.56 -43.55 14.39
C LEU A 211 7.93 -43.03 14.90
N PRO A 212 8.42 -41.85 14.44
CA PRO A 212 9.17 -40.97 15.33
C PRO A 212 8.31 -40.66 16.57
N PRO A 213 8.91 -40.27 17.72
CA PRO A 213 8.12 -39.93 18.91
C PRO A 213 7.03 -38.92 18.54
N ASN A 214 5.78 -39.20 18.95
CA ASN A 214 4.65 -38.28 18.78
C ASN A 214 5.09 -36.91 19.32
N PRO A 215 5.03 -35.83 18.53
CA PRO A 215 5.53 -34.54 18.98
C PRO A 215 4.89 -34.14 20.30
N THR A 216 5.70 -33.60 21.21
CA THR A 216 5.25 -32.98 22.45
C THR A 216 4.28 -31.83 22.15
N ALA A 217 3.47 -31.41 23.13
CA ALA A 217 2.57 -30.27 22.96
C ALA A 217 3.33 -29.01 22.48
N ASP A 218 4.51 -28.75 23.05
CA ASP A 218 5.37 -27.62 22.67
C ASP A 218 5.87 -27.73 21.23
N GLU A 219 6.23 -28.94 20.77
CA GLU A 219 6.64 -29.16 19.38
C GLU A 219 5.47 -28.98 18.41
N LYS A 220 4.28 -29.50 18.75
CA LYS A 220 3.05 -29.28 17.97
C LYS A 220 2.74 -27.79 17.81
N LEU A 221 2.87 -27.02 18.89
CA LEU A 221 2.68 -25.56 18.88
C LEU A 221 3.69 -24.85 17.98
N LYS A 222 4.98 -25.19 18.09
CA LYS A 222 6.02 -24.64 17.20
C LYS A 222 5.72 -24.92 15.73
N ILE A 223 5.35 -26.15 15.40
CA ILE A 223 4.98 -26.55 14.04
C ILE A 223 3.76 -25.76 13.55
N ALA A 224 2.74 -25.59 14.40
CA ALA A 224 1.55 -24.82 14.06
C ALA A 224 1.89 -23.38 13.72
N TYR A 225 2.68 -22.71 14.57
CA TYR A 225 3.15 -21.34 14.36
C TYR A 225 3.88 -21.17 13.03
N GLU A 226 4.81 -22.08 12.71
CA GLU A 226 5.55 -22.05 11.45
C GLU A 226 4.63 -22.19 10.24
N LYS A 227 3.63 -23.08 10.30
CA LYS A 227 2.68 -23.30 9.21
C LYS A 227 1.70 -22.14 9.05
N LEU A 228 1.17 -21.60 10.14
CA LEU A 228 0.30 -20.43 10.10
C LEU A 228 1.04 -19.20 9.57
N ASN A 229 2.32 -19.02 9.89
CA ASN A 229 3.13 -17.95 9.31
C ASN A 229 3.25 -18.06 7.77
N LYS A 230 3.50 -19.27 7.25
CA LYS A 230 3.51 -19.51 5.79
C LYS A 230 2.15 -19.17 5.17
N LYS A 231 1.06 -19.62 5.81
CA LYS A 231 -0.31 -19.34 5.36
C LYS A 231 -0.68 -17.87 5.44
N PHE A 232 -0.25 -17.16 6.47
CA PHE A 232 -0.45 -15.72 6.60
C PHE A 232 0.14 -14.96 5.41
N THR A 233 1.31 -15.37 4.90
CA THR A 233 1.91 -14.73 3.72
C THR A 233 1.02 -14.84 2.49
N GLU A 234 0.36 -15.98 2.28
CA GLU A 234 -0.61 -16.17 1.18
C GLU A 234 -1.80 -15.21 1.33
N LEU A 235 -2.40 -15.16 2.52
CA LEU A 235 -3.52 -14.26 2.84
C LEU A 235 -3.11 -12.78 2.68
N TYR A 236 -1.96 -12.40 3.23
CA TYR A 236 -1.46 -11.02 3.20
C TYR A 236 -1.20 -10.54 1.77
N ASN A 237 -0.74 -11.42 0.89
CA ASN A 237 -0.57 -11.08 -0.53
C ASN A 237 -1.91 -10.78 -1.21
N VAL A 238 -2.96 -11.53 -0.90
CA VAL A 238 -4.32 -11.26 -1.44
C VAL A 238 -4.87 -9.96 -0.84
N TYR A 239 -4.73 -9.79 0.47
CA TYR A 239 -5.12 -8.57 1.19
C TYR A 239 -4.50 -7.33 0.56
N PHE A 240 -3.18 -7.36 0.33
CA PHE A 240 -2.45 -6.27 -0.31
C PHE A 240 -2.86 -6.04 -1.77
N GLN A 241 -3.17 -7.12 -2.52
CA GLN A 241 -3.66 -7.00 -3.90
C GLN A 241 -5.03 -6.32 -3.96
N VAL A 242 -5.94 -6.59 -3.03
CA VAL A 242 -7.23 -5.89 -2.95
C VAL A 242 -7.03 -4.40 -2.72
N ILE A 243 -6.16 -4.01 -1.78
CA ILE A 243 -5.84 -2.60 -1.50
C ILE A 243 -5.29 -1.91 -2.75
N ARG A 244 -4.38 -2.57 -3.48
CA ARG A 244 -3.86 -2.05 -4.75
C ARG A 244 -4.92 -1.92 -5.84
N LEU A 245 -5.85 -2.88 -5.93
CA LEU A 245 -6.96 -2.79 -6.87
C LEU A 245 -7.90 -1.63 -6.51
N ALA A 246 -8.14 -1.37 -5.22
CA ALA A 246 -8.90 -0.21 -4.78
C ALA A 246 -8.25 1.09 -5.29
N ALA A 247 -6.93 1.24 -5.09
CA ALA A 247 -6.18 2.41 -5.58
C ALA A 247 -6.34 2.62 -7.10
N THR A 248 -6.30 1.54 -7.91
CA THR A 248 -6.48 1.66 -9.37
C THR A 248 -7.91 1.98 -9.80
N ASN A 249 -8.91 1.62 -8.98
CA ASN A 249 -10.32 1.87 -9.27
C ASN A 249 -10.84 3.17 -8.64
N PHE A 250 -10.08 3.79 -7.73
CA PHE A 250 -10.49 5.01 -7.04
C PHE A 250 -10.79 6.16 -8.00
N ASN A 251 -9.89 6.48 -8.92
CA ASN A 251 -10.12 7.55 -9.90
C ASN A 251 -11.32 7.26 -10.83
N LYS A 252 -11.58 5.98 -11.14
CA LYS A 252 -12.79 5.61 -11.89
C LYS A 252 -14.05 5.86 -11.07
N SER A 253 -14.00 5.61 -9.76
CA SER A 253 -15.14 5.81 -8.87
C SER A 253 -15.58 7.27 -8.81
N LEU A 254 -14.63 8.21 -8.75
CA LEU A 254 -14.91 9.66 -8.72
C LEU A 254 -15.48 10.22 -10.03
N ALA A 255 -15.27 9.49 -11.13
CA ALA A 255 -15.71 9.90 -12.46
C ALA A 255 -17.12 9.39 -12.81
N LEU A 256 -17.76 8.66 -11.89
CA LEU A 256 -19.11 8.16 -12.10
C LEU A 256 -20.12 9.31 -12.04
N ASP A 257 -21.17 9.23 -12.85
CA ASP A 257 -22.29 10.15 -12.87
C ASP A 257 -23.44 9.73 -11.93
N THR A 258 -23.20 8.71 -11.11
CA THR A 258 -24.19 8.08 -10.22
C THR A 258 -24.10 8.55 -8.77
N HIS A 259 -23.19 9.48 -8.46
CA HIS A 259 -23.09 10.07 -7.13
C HIS A 259 -24.37 10.80 -6.74
N GLU A 260 -24.84 10.61 -5.52
CA GLU A 260 -25.94 11.39 -5.00
C GLU A 260 -25.58 12.88 -4.94
N PRO A 261 -26.54 13.82 -5.12
CA PRO A 261 -26.23 15.24 -5.29
C PRO A 261 -25.39 15.84 -4.15
N HIS A 262 -25.59 15.38 -2.92
CA HIS A 262 -24.83 15.86 -1.77
C HIS A 262 -23.39 15.32 -1.76
N ILE A 263 -23.16 14.09 -2.23
CA ILE A 263 -21.84 13.51 -2.40
C ILE A 263 -21.09 14.23 -3.52
N ALA A 264 -21.74 14.43 -4.68
CA ALA A 264 -21.17 15.18 -5.79
C ALA A 264 -20.78 16.60 -5.37
N LEU A 265 -21.62 17.28 -4.56
CA LEU A 265 -21.30 18.59 -4.00
C LEU A 265 -20.08 18.52 -3.07
N PHE A 266 -19.99 17.51 -2.21
CA PHE A 266 -18.86 17.33 -1.30
C PHE A 266 -17.56 17.07 -2.06
N ILE A 267 -17.56 16.17 -3.05
CA ILE A 267 -16.43 15.91 -3.94
C ILE A 267 -16.02 17.20 -4.68
N GLY A 268 -16.99 17.95 -5.21
CA GLY A 268 -16.75 19.26 -5.84
C GLY A 268 -16.08 20.26 -4.90
N PHE A 269 -16.52 20.32 -3.64
CA PHE A 269 -15.87 21.12 -2.60
C PHE A 269 -14.41 20.69 -2.39
N LEU A 270 -14.11 19.39 -2.33
CA LEU A 270 -12.74 18.90 -2.17
C LEU A 270 -11.84 19.32 -3.33
N TYR A 271 -12.34 19.29 -4.57
CA TYR A 271 -11.58 19.80 -5.72
C TYR A 271 -11.28 21.30 -5.63
N ILE A 272 -12.22 22.10 -5.14
CA ILE A 272 -11.99 23.54 -4.90
C ILE A 272 -10.99 23.74 -3.75
N TYR A 273 -11.10 22.94 -2.68
CA TYR A 273 -10.20 23.00 -1.52
C TYR A 273 -8.74 22.72 -1.90
N GLN A 274 -8.48 21.89 -2.93
CA GLN A 274 -7.11 21.67 -3.42
C GLN A 274 -6.40 22.96 -3.88
N LEU A 275 -7.13 24.00 -4.30
CA LEU A 275 -6.55 25.31 -4.59
C LEU A 275 -5.97 25.96 -3.33
N VAL A 276 -6.72 25.89 -2.22
CA VAL A 276 -6.28 26.37 -0.90
C VAL A 276 -5.12 25.53 -0.38
N GLN A 277 -5.19 24.20 -0.53
CA GLN A 277 -4.12 23.30 -0.14
C GLN A 277 -2.81 23.63 -0.88
N LYS A 278 -2.89 23.94 -2.18
CA LYS A 278 -1.75 24.38 -2.99
C LYS A 278 -1.17 25.70 -2.46
N ASP A 279 -2.01 26.65 -2.07
CA ASP A 279 -1.56 27.93 -1.51
C ASP A 279 -0.87 27.77 -0.16
N ILE A 280 -1.41 26.90 0.70
CA ILE A 280 -0.80 26.53 1.99
C ILE A 280 0.56 25.86 1.76
N ASN A 281 0.64 24.94 0.80
CA ASN A 281 1.89 24.24 0.47
C ASN A 281 2.96 25.17 -0.13
N ASN A 282 2.62 26.39 -0.57
CA ASN A 282 3.59 27.40 -0.98
C ASN A 282 4.22 28.18 0.19
N ILE A 283 3.79 27.98 1.44
CA ILE A 283 4.34 28.70 2.60
C ILE A 283 5.82 28.39 2.79
N THR A 284 6.27 27.15 2.57
CA THR A 284 7.69 26.76 2.67
C THR A 284 8.56 27.59 1.72
N GLU A 285 8.11 27.74 0.46
CA GLU A 285 8.82 28.56 -0.53
C GLU A 285 8.81 30.04 -0.15
N LYS A 286 7.66 30.57 0.27
CA LYS A 286 7.53 31.97 0.72
C LYS A 286 8.46 32.26 1.90
N HIS A 287 8.54 31.34 2.87
CA HIS A 287 9.41 31.48 4.03
C HIS A 287 10.90 31.43 3.65
N LEU A 288 11.31 30.49 2.80
CA LEU A 288 12.69 30.41 2.32
C LEU A 288 13.09 31.67 1.54
N ASN A 289 12.20 32.17 0.67
CA ASN A 289 12.41 33.42 -0.06
C ASN A 289 12.57 34.61 0.90
N PHE A 290 11.68 34.74 1.88
CA PHE A 290 11.76 35.79 2.90
C PHE A 290 13.08 35.72 3.68
N TYR A 291 13.44 34.53 4.16
CA TYR A 291 14.65 34.34 4.96
C TYR A 291 15.92 34.70 4.16
N TYR A 292 16.06 34.21 2.93
CA TYR A 292 17.27 34.45 2.14
C TYR A 292 17.33 35.82 1.49
N LYS A 293 16.21 36.36 0.99
CA LYS A 293 16.18 37.61 0.23
C LYS A 293 15.92 38.83 1.10
N ASP A 294 15.05 38.73 2.09
CA ASP A 294 14.61 39.89 2.88
C ASP A 294 15.37 39.98 4.20
N ALA A 295 15.53 38.86 4.93
CA ALA A 295 16.26 38.84 6.20
C ALA A 295 17.78 38.82 6.02
N LEU A 296 18.30 37.91 5.18
CA LEU A 296 19.75 37.79 4.90
C LEU A 296 20.22 38.68 3.74
N GLN A 297 19.30 39.27 2.96
CA GLN A 297 19.61 40.16 1.84
C GLN A 297 20.57 39.55 0.80
N LEU A 298 20.49 38.24 0.60
CA LEU A 298 21.29 37.55 -0.40
C LEU A 298 20.88 38.00 -1.81
N LYS A 299 21.85 38.42 -2.60
CA LYS A 299 21.66 38.78 -4.00
C LYS A 299 21.93 37.58 -4.89
N LEU A 300 21.01 37.29 -5.80
CA LEU A 300 21.24 36.30 -6.85
C LEU A 300 22.48 36.69 -7.65
N LYS A 301 23.42 35.76 -7.78
CA LYS A 301 24.61 35.99 -8.62
C LYS A 301 24.16 36.10 -10.08
N PRO A 302 24.71 37.05 -10.85
CA PRO A 302 24.44 37.12 -12.28
C PRO A 302 24.92 35.82 -12.95
N SER A 303 24.25 35.46 -14.05
CA SER A 303 24.69 34.32 -14.87
C SER A 303 26.10 34.58 -15.38
N VAL A 304 27.00 33.61 -15.18
CA VAL A 304 28.36 33.65 -15.71
C VAL A 304 28.39 32.69 -16.92
N PRO A 305 28.77 33.15 -18.11
CA PRO A 305 28.85 32.29 -19.28
C PRO A 305 29.81 31.12 -19.03
N ASP A 306 29.37 29.92 -19.41
CA ASP A 306 30.21 28.74 -19.36
C ASP A 306 31.43 28.90 -20.28
N LYS A 307 32.55 28.33 -19.85
CA LYS A 307 33.78 28.24 -20.64
C LYS A 307 34.02 26.80 -20.99
N VAL A 308 34.27 26.54 -22.28
CA VAL A 308 34.63 25.21 -22.77
C VAL A 308 36.00 25.28 -23.43
N HIS A 309 36.80 24.22 -23.24
CA HIS A 309 38.02 24.04 -24.00
C HIS A 309 37.68 23.38 -25.32
N LEU A 310 38.00 24.06 -26.41
CA LEU A 310 37.87 23.50 -27.76
C LEU A 310 39.21 22.93 -28.18
N TYR A 311 39.20 21.69 -28.65
CA TYR A 311 40.36 21.08 -29.28
C TYR A 311 40.20 21.16 -30.79
N PHE A 312 41.22 21.71 -31.46
CA PHE A 312 41.24 21.83 -32.91
C PHE A 312 42.29 20.89 -33.49
N GLY A 313 41.89 20.08 -34.47
CA GLY A 313 42.83 19.38 -35.34
C GLY A 313 43.08 20.19 -36.59
N LEU A 314 44.35 20.33 -37.00
CA LEU A 314 44.69 20.89 -38.30
C LEU A 314 44.36 19.89 -39.41
N ALA A 315 43.96 20.38 -40.58
CA ALA A 315 43.80 19.53 -41.77
C ALA A 315 45.17 18.99 -42.22
N LYS A 316 45.19 17.80 -42.85
CA LYS A 316 46.40 16.99 -43.14
C LYS A 316 47.55 17.70 -43.89
N TYR A 317 47.29 18.85 -44.53
CA TYR A 317 48.25 19.60 -45.34
C TYR A 317 48.41 21.07 -44.90
N ILE A 318 47.96 21.41 -43.70
CA ILE A 318 48.07 22.76 -43.13
C ILE A 318 48.93 22.68 -41.88
N ASN A 319 50.09 23.34 -41.89
CA ASN A 319 51.01 23.36 -40.75
C ASN A 319 50.66 24.44 -39.71
N GLU A 320 50.02 25.53 -40.14
CA GLU A 320 49.58 26.59 -39.26
C GLU A 320 48.29 27.26 -39.77
N HIS A 321 47.43 27.67 -38.85
CA HIS A 321 46.24 28.47 -39.16
C HIS A 321 45.96 29.46 -38.01
N LYS A 322 45.92 30.75 -38.33
CA LYS A 322 45.69 31.82 -37.35
C LYS A 322 44.20 32.11 -37.24
N THR A 323 43.65 32.00 -36.03
CA THR A 323 42.26 32.38 -35.72
C THR A 323 42.20 33.77 -35.07
N GLY A 324 41.08 34.47 -35.27
CA GLY A 324 40.82 35.77 -34.65
C GLY A 324 40.33 35.66 -33.19
N GLN A 325 40.53 36.70 -32.38
CA GLN A 325 40.19 36.72 -30.94
C GLN A 325 38.69 36.56 -30.60
N ARG A 326 37.78 36.64 -31.59
CA ARG A 326 36.31 36.53 -31.39
C ARG A 326 35.65 35.61 -32.41
N HIS A 327 36.27 34.47 -32.70
CA HIS A 327 35.66 33.49 -33.58
C HIS A 327 34.50 32.78 -32.86
N ALA A 328 33.31 32.82 -33.45
CA ALA A 328 32.12 32.17 -32.90
C ALA A 328 32.12 30.68 -33.31
N PHE A 329 32.00 29.79 -32.33
CA PHE A 329 31.87 28.35 -32.55
C PHE A 329 30.45 27.93 -32.18
N PRO A 330 29.53 27.80 -33.14
CA PRO A 330 28.17 27.39 -32.84
C PRO A 330 28.15 25.93 -32.39
N SER A 331 27.44 25.67 -31.29
CA SER A 331 27.02 24.32 -30.94
C SER A 331 25.56 24.13 -31.39
N ARG A 332 25.20 22.93 -31.86
CA ARG A 332 23.79 22.62 -32.14
C ARG A 332 23.02 22.61 -30.81
N GLN A 333 21.98 23.43 -30.70
CA GLN A 333 20.93 23.20 -29.72
C GLN A 333 20.32 21.83 -30.03
N ARG A 334 20.31 20.93 -29.04
CA ARG A 334 19.58 19.67 -29.12
C ARG A 334 18.17 19.86 -28.61
#